data_AF-A0A352PVA7-F1
#
_entry.id   AF-A0A352PVA7-F1
#
_cell.length_a   1.000
_cell.length_b   1.000
_cell.length_c   1.000
_cell.angle_alpha   90.00
_cell.angle_beta   90.00
_cell.angle_gamma   90.00
#
_symmetry.space_group_name_H-M   'P 1'
#
loop_
_entity.id
_entity.type
_entity.pdbx_description
1 polymer ?
#
loop_
_entity_poly.entity_id
_entity_poly.type
_entity_poly.pdbx_seq_one_letter_code
_entity_poly.pdbx_strand_id
1 'polypeptide(L)'
;MINPKKSLTAMYPQLPKSYKNAFPFKISAPSFIYPDDYIPNVQLLGPFLDEIELLCFESHPSSLPSPTTIRELESLAREFRFTYNVHLPSDLDPGSPERKEQMRFIESILRVVDLTRPLEPTTYILHLPYNQAPIG
;
A
#
# COMPACT_ATOMS: atom_id res chain seq x y z
N MET A 1 21.42 23.60 8.56
CA MET A 1 20.92 24.28 7.35
C MET A 1 19.97 23.33 6.63
N ILE A 2 18.68 23.62 6.65
CA ILE A 2 17.65 22.78 6.04
C ILE A 2 17.58 23.16 4.56
N ASN A 3 17.85 22.20 3.68
CA ASN A 3 17.71 22.39 2.23
C ASN A 3 16.21 22.59 1.93
N PRO A 4 15.79 23.66 1.24
CA PRO A 4 14.37 23.85 0.92
C PRO A 4 13.95 22.68 0.03
N LYS A 5 13.01 21.85 0.52
CA LYS A 5 12.42 20.76 -0.27
C LYS A 5 11.95 21.37 -1.59
N LYS A 6 12.57 20.98 -2.71
CA LYS A 6 12.01 21.27 -4.04
C LYS A 6 10.57 20.77 -4.03
N SER A 7 9.65 21.53 -4.63
CA SER A 7 8.27 21.10 -4.76
C SER A 7 8.21 19.72 -5.42
N LEU A 8 7.42 18.79 -4.89
CA LEU A 8 7.26 17.45 -5.48
C LEU A 8 6.81 17.52 -6.95
N THR A 9 5.96 18.50 -7.25
CA THR A 9 5.48 18.80 -8.61
C THR A 9 6.58 19.26 -9.57
N ALA A 10 7.71 19.74 -9.05
CA ALA A 10 8.88 20.10 -9.85
C ALA A 10 9.83 18.92 -10.09
N MET A 11 9.72 17.85 -9.28
CA MET A 11 10.55 16.64 -9.41
C MET A 11 9.85 15.55 -10.21
N TYR A 12 8.53 15.44 -10.10
CA TYR A 12 7.75 14.38 -10.75
C TYR A 12 6.61 14.94 -11.61
N PRO A 13 6.37 14.36 -12.80
CA PRO A 13 5.28 14.78 -13.67
C PRO A 13 3.93 14.50 -12.99
N GLN A 14 3.03 15.47 -13.04
CA GLN A 14 1.64 15.28 -12.62
C GLN A 14 0.89 14.42 -13.65
N LEU A 15 -0.15 13.73 -13.18
CA LEU A 15 -1.11 13.14 -14.10
C LEU A 15 -1.82 14.27 -14.87
N PRO A 16 -1.89 14.21 -16.21
CA PRO A 16 -2.39 15.31 -17.02
C PRO A 16 -3.92 15.51 -16.91
N LYS A 17 -4.63 14.52 -16.37
CA LYS A 17 -6.09 14.50 -16.25
C LYS A 17 -6.53 13.61 -15.10
N SER A 18 -7.60 14.03 -14.40
CA SER A 18 -8.27 13.23 -13.38
C SER A 18 -9.52 12.57 -13.98
N TYR A 19 -9.70 11.28 -13.69
CA TYR A 19 -10.92 10.52 -13.95
C TYR A 19 -11.60 10.06 -12.65
N LYS A 20 -11.19 10.66 -11.53
CA LYS A 20 -11.76 10.39 -10.22
C LYS A 20 -13.28 10.59 -10.23
N ASN A 21 -14.01 9.59 -9.75
CA ASN A 21 -15.47 9.51 -9.68
C ASN A 21 -16.18 9.62 -11.04
N ALA A 22 -15.48 9.36 -12.15
CA ALA A 22 -16.06 9.49 -13.50
C ALA A 22 -16.83 8.23 -13.96
N PHE A 23 -16.70 7.12 -13.25
CA PHE A 23 -17.20 5.80 -13.66
C PHE A 23 -17.99 5.11 -12.53
N PRO A 24 -18.83 4.09 -12.85
CA PRO A 24 -19.51 3.28 -11.84
C PRO A 24 -18.57 2.29 -11.10
N PHE A 25 -17.26 2.47 -11.23
CA PHE A 25 -16.21 1.70 -10.58
C PHE A 25 -15.07 2.64 -10.18
N LYS A 26 -14.23 2.22 -9.23
CA LYS A 26 -13.10 3.02 -8.75
C LYS A 26 -11.90 2.91 -9.68
N ILE A 27 -11.27 4.04 -9.98
CA ILE A 27 -9.94 4.10 -10.60
C ILE A 27 -8.89 4.05 -9.50
N SER A 28 -7.99 3.06 -9.57
CA SER A 28 -6.94 2.85 -8.58
C SER A 28 -5.57 2.62 -9.21
N ALA A 29 -4.52 2.87 -8.43
CA ALA A 29 -3.12 2.59 -8.76
C ALA A 29 -2.33 2.22 -7.49
N PRO A 30 -1.23 1.47 -7.63
CA PRO A 30 -0.33 1.15 -6.52
C PRO A 30 0.40 2.36 -5.95
N SER A 31 0.82 2.28 -4.69
CA SER A 31 1.47 3.37 -3.93
C SER A 31 2.93 3.67 -4.31
N PHE A 32 3.45 3.08 -5.38
CA PHE A 32 4.84 3.23 -5.86
C PHE A 32 4.88 3.45 -7.39
N ILE A 33 4.16 4.46 -7.88
CA ILE A 33 4.23 4.89 -9.29
C ILE A 33 5.47 5.75 -9.54
N TYR A 34 5.79 6.62 -8.59
CA TYR A 34 6.98 7.45 -8.58
C TYR A 34 8.07 6.80 -7.73
N PRO A 35 9.36 6.95 -8.09
CA PRO A 35 10.49 6.34 -7.39
C PRO A 35 10.79 7.08 -6.07
N ASP A 36 9.82 7.08 -5.16
CA ASP A 36 9.84 7.76 -3.86
C ASP A 36 9.00 6.97 -2.85
N ASP A 37 8.95 7.42 -1.60
CA ASP A 37 8.21 6.75 -0.53
C ASP A 37 6.67 6.90 -0.67
N TYR A 38 5.91 6.32 0.25
CA TYR A 38 4.45 6.34 0.26
C TYR A 38 3.87 7.76 0.24
N ILE A 39 4.38 8.66 1.09
CA ILE A 39 3.80 10.00 1.26
C ILE A 39 3.90 10.83 -0.02
N PRO A 40 5.08 10.98 -0.66
CA PRO A 40 5.18 11.68 -1.94
C PRO A 40 4.28 11.09 -3.03
N ASN A 41 4.24 9.76 -3.14
CA ASN A 41 3.35 9.08 -4.10
C ASN A 41 1.89 9.44 -3.86
N VAL A 42 1.41 9.35 -2.62
CA VAL A 42 0.03 9.66 -2.28
C VAL A 42 -0.30 11.14 -2.49
N GLN A 43 0.62 12.05 -2.20
CA GLN A 43 0.45 13.48 -2.47
C GLN A 43 0.29 13.77 -3.96
N LEU A 44 1.01 13.06 -4.82
CA LEU A 44 0.95 13.23 -6.28
C LEU A 44 -0.28 12.55 -6.89
N LEU A 45 -0.69 11.40 -6.37
CA LEU A 45 -1.75 10.56 -6.94
C LEU A 45 -3.14 10.86 -6.38
N GLY A 46 -3.25 11.24 -5.10
CA GLY A 46 -4.51 11.43 -4.38
C GLY A 46 -5.54 12.34 -5.09
N PRO A 47 -5.15 13.46 -5.72
CA PRO A 47 -6.08 14.31 -6.47
C PRO A 47 -6.72 13.63 -7.70
N PHE A 48 -6.16 12.51 -8.18
CA PHE A 48 -6.49 11.92 -9.47
C PHE A 48 -7.18 10.55 -9.39
N LEU A 49 -7.08 9.86 -8.25
CA LEU A 49 -7.55 8.49 -8.06
C LEU A 49 -8.69 8.39 -7.05
N ASP A 50 -9.57 7.40 -7.23
CA ASP A 50 -10.64 7.05 -6.29
C ASP A 50 -10.13 6.23 -5.12
N GLU A 51 -9.08 5.44 -5.37
CA GLU A 51 -8.47 4.55 -4.39
C GLU A 51 -6.98 4.36 -4.67
N ILE A 52 -6.16 4.17 -3.65
CA ILE A 52 -4.74 3.84 -3.80
C ILE A 52 -4.48 2.46 -3.19
N GLU A 53 -3.80 1.59 -3.91
CA GLU A 53 -3.33 0.31 -3.38
C GLU A 53 -2.04 0.53 -2.60
N LEU A 54 -2.10 0.42 -1.28
CA LEU A 54 -0.95 0.53 -0.39
C LEU A 54 -0.17 -0.79 -0.42
N LEU A 55 1.01 -0.77 -1.05
CA LEU A 55 1.83 -1.97 -1.23
C LEU A 55 2.72 -2.24 -0.01
N CYS A 56 2.38 -3.22 0.82
CA CYS A 56 3.30 -3.78 1.81
C CYS A 56 4.00 -5.00 1.21
N PHE A 57 5.15 -4.81 0.56
CA PHE A 57 5.85 -5.91 -0.14
C PHE A 57 6.43 -6.97 0.80
N GLU A 58 7.09 -6.50 1.87
CA GLU A 58 7.84 -7.34 2.81
C GLU A 58 7.19 -7.32 4.19
N SER A 59 7.24 -8.46 4.88
CA SER A 59 6.65 -8.66 6.19
C SER A 59 7.49 -8.13 7.35
N HIS A 60 8.76 -7.79 7.08
CA HIS A 60 9.68 -7.32 8.11
C HIS A 60 9.22 -5.97 8.69
N PRO A 61 9.20 -5.78 10.03
CA PRO A 61 8.68 -4.55 10.64
C PRO A 61 9.33 -3.24 10.15
N SER A 62 10.61 -3.27 9.77
CA SER A 62 11.30 -2.08 9.23
C SER A 62 10.92 -1.73 7.80
N SER A 63 10.30 -2.67 7.08
CA SER A 63 9.86 -2.47 5.68
C SER A 63 8.40 -1.98 5.61
N LEU A 64 7.69 -1.98 6.76
CA LEU A 64 6.31 -1.50 6.86
C LEU A 64 6.25 0.02 7.11
N PRO A 65 5.16 0.69 6.70
CA PRO A 65 4.92 2.08 7.07
C PRO A 65 4.97 2.28 8.58
N SER A 66 5.61 3.36 9.03
CA SER A 66 5.57 3.72 10.45
C SER A 66 4.16 4.16 10.87
N PRO A 67 3.79 4.08 12.17
CA PRO A 67 2.51 4.64 12.65
C PRO A 67 2.36 6.14 12.35
N THR A 68 3.46 6.89 12.31
CA THR A 68 3.48 8.29 11.85
C THR A 68 3.11 8.41 10.37
N THR A 69 3.67 7.55 9.52
CA THR A 69 3.33 7.48 8.09
C THR A 69 1.86 7.13 7.91
N ILE A 70 1.33 6.15 8.65
CA ILE A 70 -0.10 5.78 8.59
C ILE A 70 -1.01 6.98 8.91
N ARG A 71 -0.71 7.77 9.95
CA ARG A 71 -1.50 8.96 10.29
C ARG A 71 -1.45 10.03 9.18
N GLU A 72 -0.31 10.18 8.53
CA GLU A 72 -0.19 11.12 7.41
C GLU A 72 -0.98 10.63 6.18
N LEU A 73 -0.89 9.33 5.86
CA LEU A 73 -1.70 8.69 4.83
C LEU A 73 -3.21 8.85 5.09
N GLU A 74 -3.65 8.65 6.33
CA GLU A 74 -5.03 8.87 6.76
C GLU A 74 -5.48 10.33 6.51
N SER A 75 -4.60 11.30 6.83
CA SER A 75 -4.87 12.71 6.59
C SER A 75 -5.02 13.01 5.09
N LEU A 76 -4.13 12.45 4.26
CA LEU A 76 -4.16 12.65 2.82
C LEU A 76 -5.40 12.00 2.17
N ALA A 77 -5.82 10.82 2.63
CA ALA A 77 -7.06 10.20 2.18
C ALA A 77 -8.29 11.08 2.45
N ARG A 78 -8.36 11.70 3.64
CA ARG A 78 -9.42 12.67 3.96
C ARG A 78 -9.34 13.92 3.09
N GLU A 79 -8.15 14.50 2.96
CA GLU A 79 -7.92 15.73 2.19
C GLU A 79 -8.33 15.56 0.73
N PHE A 80 -7.84 14.49 0.09
CA PHE A 80 -8.09 14.24 -1.32
C PHE A 80 -9.34 13.41 -1.59
N ARG A 81 -10.03 12.93 -0.55
CA ARG A 81 -11.27 12.13 -0.63
C ARG A 81 -11.10 10.87 -1.50
N PHE A 82 -10.13 10.03 -1.18
CA PHE A 82 -9.96 8.68 -1.77
C PHE A 82 -9.91 7.63 -0.64
N THR A 83 -9.99 6.34 -0.98
CA THR A 83 -9.84 5.24 -0.01
C THR A 83 -8.55 4.45 -0.26
N TYR A 84 -8.16 3.58 0.67
CA TYR A 84 -7.08 2.63 0.42
C TYR A 84 -7.63 1.23 0.17
N ASN A 85 -6.95 0.44 -0.65
CA ASN A 85 -6.89 -1.00 -0.49
C ASN A 85 -5.45 -1.38 -0.09
N VAL A 86 -5.25 -2.52 0.56
CA VAL A 86 -3.93 -2.91 1.10
C VAL A 86 -3.48 -4.21 0.48
N HIS A 87 -2.33 -4.19 -0.18
CA HIS A 87 -1.66 -5.40 -0.61
C HIS A 87 -0.80 -5.93 0.53
N LEU A 88 -1.12 -7.14 0.98
CA LEU A 88 -0.41 -7.79 2.07
C LEU A 88 0.98 -8.27 1.62
N PRO A 89 1.92 -8.50 2.56
CA PRO A 89 3.24 -9.05 2.26
C PRO A 89 3.17 -10.35 1.46
N SER A 90 4.12 -10.49 0.54
CA SER A 90 4.21 -11.63 -0.40
C SER A 90 5.46 -12.49 -0.20
N ASP A 91 6.31 -12.12 0.76
CA ASP A 91 7.57 -12.78 1.12
C ASP A 91 7.40 -13.96 2.08
N LEU A 92 6.16 -14.31 2.46
CA LEU A 92 5.84 -15.40 3.37
C LEU A 92 4.98 -16.47 2.68
N ASP A 93 5.19 -17.73 3.03
CA ASP A 93 4.43 -18.86 2.49
C ASP A 93 3.16 -19.14 3.32
N PRO A 94 1.95 -18.80 2.81
CA PRO A 94 0.69 -19.12 3.50
C PRO A 94 0.38 -20.62 3.53
N GLY A 95 1.00 -21.41 2.66
CA GLY A 95 0.78 -22.84 2.49
C GLY A 95 1.78 -23.73 3.23
N SER A 96 2.68 -23.15 4.04
CA SER A 96 3.74 -23.92 4.67
C SER A 96 3.18 -25.04 5.56
N PRO A 97 3.71 -26.28 5.46
CA PRO A 97 3.32 -27.38 6.34
C PRO A 97 3.89 -27.22 7.76
N GLU A 98 4.87 -26.33 7.94
CA GLU A 98 5.54 -26.13 9.23
C GLU A 98 4.74 -25.19 10.13
N ARG A 99 4.33 -25.68 11.30
CA ARG A 99 3.52 -24.89 12.25
C ARG A 99 4.15 -23.54 12.60
N LYS A 100 5.48 -23.50 12.72
CA LYS A 100 6.22 -22.26 13.02
C LYS A 100 6.10 -21.24 11.87
N GLU A 101 6.18 -21.66 10.62
CA GLU A 101 6.02 -20.78 9.44
C GLU A 101 4.58 -20.29 9.34
N GLN A 102 3.59 -21.16 9.55
CA GLN A 102 2.18 -20.77 9.61
C GLN A 102 1.92 -19.69 10.67
N MET A 103 2.49 -19.83 11.87
CA MET A 103 2.35 -18.84 12.92
C MET A 103 2.99 -17.50 12.53
N ARG A 104 4.21 -17.51 11.98
CA ARG A 104 4.86 -16.28 11.49
C ARG A 104 4.05 -15.61 10.38
N PHE A 105 3.47 -16.38 9.45
CA PHE A 105 2.58 -15.84 8.43
C PHE A 105 1.38 -15.12 9.06
N ILE A 106 0.63 -15.80 9.94
CA ILE A 106 -0.54 -15.22 10.61
C ILE A 106 -0.16 -13.96 11.39
N GLU A 107 0.90 -14.00 12.18
CA GLU A 107 1.36 -12.85 12.99
C GLU A 107 1.75 -11.65 12.12
N SER A 108 2.42 -11.89 10.99
CA SER A 108 2.81 -10.83 10.05
C SER A 108 1.61 -10.21 9.35
N ILE A 109 0.63 -11.02 8.90
CA ILE A 109 -0.60 -10.50 8.28
C ILE A 109 -1.41 -9.70 9.29
N LEU A 110 -1.61 -10.22 10.51
CA LEU A 110 -2.33 -9.51 11.57
C LEU A 110 -1.67 -8.17 11.90
N ARG A 111 -0.33 -8.12 11.95
CA ARG A 111 0.42 -6.87 12.15
C ARG A 111 0.11 -5.84 11.08
N VAL A 112 0.08 -6.22 9.80
CA VAL A 112 -0.23 -5.29 8.71
C VAL A 112 -1.69 -4.84 8.76
N VAL A 113 -2.62 -5.75 9.06
CA VAL A 113 -4.04 -5.42 9.24
C VAL A 113 -4.22 -4.41 10.37
N ASP A 114 -3.63 -4.66 11.54
CA ASP A 114 -3.73 -3.76 12.70
C ASP A 114 -3.08 -2.40 12.42
N LEU A 115 -1.91 -2.39 11.77
CA LEU A 115 -1.19 -1.18 11.40
C LEU A 115 -2.00 -0.30 10.44
N THR A 116 -2.68 -0.91 9.48
CA THR A 116 -3.43 -0.21 8.42
C THR A 116 -4.90 0.02 8.75
N ARG A 117 -5.42 -0.57 9.83
CA ARG A 117 -6.81 -0.40 10.28
C ARG A 117 -7.28 1.06 10.34
N PRO A 118 -6.49 2.04 10.79
CA PRO A 118 -6.91 3.46 10.81
C PRO A 118 -7.20 4.05 9.42
N LEU A 119 -6.67 3.44 8.34
CA LEU A 119 -6.92 3.87 6.96
C LEU A 119 -8.29 3.43 6.44
N GLU A 120 -9.03 2.63 7.22
CA GLU A 120 -10.27 1.96 6.83
C GLU A 120 -10.19 1.31 5.43
N PRO A 121 -9.25 0.38 5.19
CA PRO A 121 -9.06 -0.20 3.85
C PRO A 121 -10.31 -0.90 3.35
N THR A 122 -10.60 -0.77 2.07
CA THR A 122 -11.76 -1.40 1.43
C THR A 122 -11.55 -2.89 1.22
N THR A 123 -10.30 -3.30 0.97
CA THR A 123 -9.90 -4.70 0.82
C THR A 123 -8.47 -4.92 1.31
N TYR A 124 -8.19 -6.18 1.67
CA TYR A 124 -6.85 -6.71 1.88
C TYR A 124 -6.57 -7.79 0.82
N ILE A 125 -5.48 -7.66 0.07
CA ILE A 125 -5.13 -8.54 -1.03
C ILE A 125 -4.01 -9.47 -0.58
N LEU A 126 -4.28 -10.77 -0.59
CA LEU A 126 -3.32 -11.84 -0.26
C LEU A 126 -2.96 -12.63 -1.52
N HIS A 127 -1.68 -12.95 -1.68
CA HIS A 127 -1.21 -13.86 -2.73
C HIS A 127 -1.11 -15.28 -2.18
N LEU A 128 -1.72 -16.23 -2.89
CA LEU A 128 -1.54 -17.65 -2.63
C LEU A 128 -0.57 -18.20 -3.68
N PRO A 129 0.65 -18.62 -3.28
CA PRO A 129 1.58 -19.21 -4.22
C PRO A 129 1.02 -20.53 -4.75
N TYR A 130 1.17 -20.75 -6.04
CA TYR A 130 0.89 -22.05 -6.65
C TYR A 130 2.20 -22.84 -6.75
N ASN A 131 2.43 -23.72 -5.78
CA ASN A 131 3.55 -24.66 -5.82
C ASN A 131 3.05 -26.00 -6.35
N GLN A 132 3.32 -26.30 -7.63
CA GLN A 132 3.15 -27.66 -8.14
C GLN A 132 4.13 -28.58 -7.42
N ALA A 133 3.60 -29.60 -6.73
CA ALA A 133 4.41 -30.73 -6.32
C ALA A 133 5.02 -31.35 -7.59
N PRO A 134 6.32 -31.73 -7.59
CA PRO A 134 6.90 -32.45 -8.72
C PRO A 134 6.06 -33.68 -9.03
N ILE A 135 5.71 -33.86 -10.31
CA ILE A 135 5.12 -35.11 -10.76
C ILE A 135 6.22 -36.16 -10.62
N GLY A 136 6.01 -37.13 -9.73
CA GLY A 136 6.95 -38.21 -9.44
C GLY A 136 7.16 -39.18 -10.60
#